data_AF-A0A9D7PQJ0-F1
#
_entry.id   AF-A0A9D7PQJ0-F1
#
_cell.length_a   1.000
_cell.length_b   1.000
_cell.length_c   1.000
_cell.angle_alpha   90.00
_cell.angle_beta   90.00
_cell.angle_gamma   90.00
#
_symmetry.space_group_name_H-M   'P 1'
#
loop_
_entity.id
_entity.type
_entity.pdbx_description
1 polymer ?
#
loop_
_entity_poly.entity_id
_entity_poly.type
_entity_poly.pdbx_seq_one_letter_code
_entity_poly.pdbx_strand_id
1 'polypeptide(L)'
;MKICVLQPDYSTSTVDYKNYDPPRDLSRLLPGHEVDHIFLNKLHTFKQLSDLRYKGYDIFVNLCEGYLDWDIPSIDVIYAMETLKLPFTGPTSRLYDPAKELMKYVAFTEEVLTPKYALILTNPDLTKSVEKLKYPMFVKPARAGDSLGVDDHSLVLNLEELKDKVAQLLLEYPSVLVEEYIAGREFTVLVAADPTNEKQCRTFKPVEYIFPTGFAFKTYALKTSELHTEANIACQDPELESRLRSAAQRIFRGFGGVGYARMDFRVNDQNEIYFLEINFTCSVFYSDGYEGSADYILRFDGIGQQGFLQHIIEEGIYRYKNQQKKYKMKGDSINGFGIYANQPIAQAEVIFNNEARAHRIVTKRYVDESWTPVEKDLFARYAVPLSKHIYILWDDDPSVWAPQNHSCNPNTAYDGLNVIATRPILAEDELTLDYATFLDETMEPFDCQCGSSNCRGRVTGTLGNTMELREKSRPPQ
;
A
#
# COMPACT_ATOMS: atom_id res chain seq x y z
N MET A 1 -11.69 -12.98 19.61
CA MET A 1 -11.60 -11.60 19.08
C MET A 1 -13.00 -11.13 18.76
N LYS A 2 -13.23 -9.82 18.85
CA LYS A 2 -14.44 -9.13 18.38
C LYS A 2 -14.15 -8.49 17.02
N ILE A 3 -14.81 -8.95 15.97
CA ILE A 3 -14.51 -8.64 14.57
C ILE A 3 -15.70 -7.89 13.96
N CYS A 4 -15.42 -6.77 13.28
CA CYS A 4 -16.44 -5.99 12.57
C CYS A 4 -16.28 -6.21 11.06
N VAL A 5 -17.26 -6.83 10.40
CA VAL A 5 -17.29 -6.99 8.94
C VAL A 5 -18.05 -5.82 8.33
N LEU A 6 -17.36 -5.00 7.54
CA LEU A 6 -17.92 -3.83 6.87
C LEU A 6 -18.36 -4.21 5.46
N GLN A 7 -19.60 -3.88 5.12
CA GLN A 7 -20.21 -4.18 3.81
C GLN A 7 -20.90 -2.93 3.26
N PRO A 8 -20.99 -2.78 1.93
CA PRO A 8 -21.70 -1.66 1.33
C PRO A 8 -23.22 -1.73 1.56
N ASP A 9 -23.83 -0.64 2.03
CA ASP A 9 -25.28 -0.45 2.00
C ASP A 9 -25.72 0.03 0.62
N TYR A 10 -26.52 -0.78 -0.07
CA TYR A 10 -27.09 -0.46 -1.37
C TYR A 10 -28.48 0.19 -1.30
N SER A 11 -29.05 0.42 -0.11
CA SER A 11 -30.45 0.86 0.06
C SER A 11 -30.76 2.18 -0.64
N THR A 12 -29.78 3.09 -0.74
CA THR A 12 -29.90 4.38 -1.43
C THR A 12 -29.23 4.39 -2.80
N SER A 13 -28.73 3.25 -3.28
CA SER A 13 -27.90 3.15 -4.47
C SER A 13 -28.69 2.89 -5.75
N THR A 14 -28.30 3.63 -6.79
CA THR A 14 -28.76 3.46 -8.17
C THR A 14 -27.89 2.51 -8.99
N VAL A 15 -26.72 2.12 -8.47
CA VAL A 15 -25.79 1.20 -9.12
C VAL A 15 -26.41 -0.20 -9.22
N ASP A 16 -26.29 -0.81 -10.40
CA ASP A 16 -26.81 -2.14 -10.73
C ASP A 16 -26.04 -3.27 -10.02
N TYR A 17 -24.79 -3.01 -9.62
CA TYR A 17 -23.92 -3.91 -8.86
C TYR A 17 -24.56 -4.48 -7.58
N LYS A 18 -25.57 -3.81 -7.02
CA LYS A 18 -26.39 -4.33 -5.90
C LYS A 18 -27.05 -5.68 -6.16
N ASN A 19 -27.22 -6.05 -7.44
CA ASN A 19 -27.78 -7.34 -7.83
C ASN A 19 -26.73 -8.47 -7.84
N TYR A 20 -25.44 -8.12 -7.72
CA TYR A 20 -24.30 -9.02 -7.87
C TYR A 20 -23.39 -9.09 -6.64
N ASP A 21 -23.56 -8.21 -5.65
CA ASP A 21 -22.88 -8.24 -4.35
C ASP A 21 -23.86 -8.57 -3.20
N PRO A 22 -24.23 -9.86 -3.01
CA PRO A 22 -25.07 -10.25 -1.90
C PRO A 22 -24.33 -10.10 -0.56
N PRO A 23 -25.07 -9.86 0.55
CA PRO A 23 -24.50 -9.89 1.89
C PRO A 23 -23.71 -11.16 2.19
N ARG A 24 -22.49 -10.99 2.70
CA ARG A 24 -21.55 -12.05 3.05
C ARG A 24 -21.53 -12.26 4.57
N ASP A 25 -22.03 -13.40 5.04
CA ASP A 25 -21.91 -13.81 6.45
C ASP A 25 -20.61 -14.59 6.69
N LEU A 26 -19.59 -13.88 7.19
CA LEU A 26 -18.30 -14.46 7.55
C LEU A 26 -18.27 -15.24 8.87
N SER A 27 -19.35 -15.31 9.65
CA SER A 27 -19.36 -15.97 10.98
C SER A 27 -18.94 -17.44 10.88
N ARG A 28 -19.37 -18.13 9.82
CA ARG A 28 -19.02 -19.54 9.55
C ARG A 28 -17.51 -19.76 9.35
N LEU A 29 -16.78 -18.74 8.96
CA LEU A 29 -15.33 -18.79 8.72
C LEU A 29 -14.51 -18.45 9.97
N LEU A 30 -15.16 -17.98 11.04
CA LEU A 30 -14.51 -17.49 12.26
C LEU A 30 -15.09 -18.16 13.52
N PRO A 31 -15.03 -19.50 13.64
CA PRO A 31 -15.59 -20.20 14.79
C PRO A 31 -14.92 -19.74 16.10
N GLY A 32 -15.74 -19.42 17.11
CA GLY A 32 -15.26 -18.97 18.42
C GLY A 32 -14.94 -17.46 18.52
N HIS A 33 -15.20 -16.68 17.47
CA HIS A 33 -15.10 -15.23 17.48
C HIS A 33 -16.48 -14.58 17.58
N GLU A 34 -16.52 -13.36 18.12
CA GLU A 34 -17.70 -12.48 18.04
C GLU A 34 -17.60 -11.71 16.72
N VAL A 35 -18.58 -11.85 15.83
CA VAL A 35 -18.56 -11.25 14.50
C VAL A 35 -19.82 -10.41 14.33
N ASP A 36 -19.65 -9.10 14.13
CA ASP A 36 -20.72 -8.17 13.80
C ASP A 36 -20.62 -7.77 12.32
N HIS A 37 -21.73 -7.79 11.58
CA HIS A 37 -21.80 -7.31 10.20
C HIS A 37 -22.48 -5.95 10.16
N ILE A 38 -21.78 -4.94 9.62
CA ILE A 38 -22.27 -3.57 9.54
C ILE A 38 -22.33 -3.14 8.07
N PHE A 39 -23.51 -2.70 7.65
CA PHE A 39 -23.70 -2.03 6.37
C PHE A 39 -23.38 -0.54 6.51
N LEU A 40 -22.44 -0.06 5.69
CA LEU A 40 -22.02 1.33 5.64
C LEU A 40 -22.79 2.07 4.55
N ASN A 41 -23.31 3.25 4.87
CA ASN A 41 -23.89 4.14 3.87
C ASN A 41 -22.84 5.20 3.47
N LYS A 42 -22.62 5.40 2.16
CA LYS A 42 -21.58 6.31 1.64
C LYS A 42 -21.65 7.72 2.26
N LEU A 43 -22.86 8.23 2.51
CA LEU A 43 -23.07 9.56 3.08
C LEU A 43 -22.68 9.67 4.56
N HIS A 44 -22.58 8.54 5.27
CA HIS A 44 -22.39 8.47 6.70
C HIS A 44 -21.20 7.61 7.15
N THR A 45 -20.39 7.11 6.20
CA THR A 45 -19.23 6.24 6.44
C THR A 45 -18.36 6.69 7.61
N PHE A 46 -17.89 7.94 7.60
CA PHE A 46 -17.00 8.45 8.66
C PHE A 46 -17.68 8.45 10.02
N LYS A 47 -18.95 8.88 10.10
CA LYS A 47 -19.71 8.93 11.35
C LYS A 47 -19.96 7.53 11.89
N GLN A 48 -20.38 6.60 11.03
CA GLN A 48 -20.59 5.19 11.40
C GLN A 48 -19.30 4.57 11.94
N LEU A 49 -18.17 4.71 11.26
CA LEU A 49 -16.89 4.17 11.72
C LEU A 49 -16.40 4.82 13.02
N SER A 50 -16.62 6.13 13.18
CA SER A 50 -16.31 6.84 14.42
C SER A 50 -17.10 6.29 15.61
N ASP A 51 -18.37 5.95 15.42
CA ASP A 51 -19.20 5.33 16.47
C ASP A 51 -18.76 3.89 16.76
N LEU A 52 -18.39 3.12 15.74
CA LEU A 52 -17.89 1.74 15.89
C LEU A 52 -16.55 1.67 16.63
N ARG A 53 -15.71 2.71 16.55
CA ARG A 53 -14.43 2.78 17.26
C ARG A 53 -14.57 2.53 18.77
N TYR A 54 -15.68 2.93 19.36
CA TYR A 54 -15.92 2.79 20.81
C TYR A 54 -16.50 1.44 21.22
N LYS A 55 -16.75 0.52 20.27
CA LYS A 55 -17.34 -0.80 20.54
C LYS A 55 -16.32 -1.91 20.84
N GLY A 56 -15.03 -1.60 20.88
CA GLY A 56 -13.97 -2.54 21.28
C GLY A 56 -13.69 -3.64 20.26
N TYR A 57 -13.77 -3.35 18.96
CA TYR A 57 -13.37 -4.29 17.92
C TYR A 57 -11.85 -4.44 17.86
N ASP A 58 -11.38 -5.68 17.67
CA ASP A 58 -9.97 -6.01 17.48
C ASP A 58 -9.50 -5.73 16.03
N ILE A 59 -10.40 -5.85 15.06
CA ILE A 59 -10.13 -5.72 13.62
C ILE A 59 -11.41 -5.41 12.85
N PHE A 60 -11.29 -4.60 11.80
CA PHE A 60 -12.34 -4.33 10.81
C PHE A 60 -12.02 -5.08 9.51
N VAL A 61 -12.87 -6.02 9.10
CA VAL A 61 -12.76 -6.70 7.81
C VAL A 61 -13.52 -5.87 6.79
N ASN A 62 -12.81 -5.24 5.85
CA ASN A 62 -13.42 -4.38 4.83
C ASN A 62 -13.78 -5.19 3.58
N LEU A 63 -15.06 -5.25 3.24
CA LEU A 63 -15.58 -5.84 1.99
C LEU A 63 -16.20 -4.79 1.06
N CYS A 64 -16.02 -3.49 1.31
CA CYS A 64 -16.50 -2.43 0.43
C CYS A 64 -15.56 -2.23 -0.77
N GLU A 65 -16.10 -2.38 -1.99
CA GLU A 65 -15.34 -2.42 -3.25
C GLU A 65 -15.87 -1.45 -4.34
N GLY A 66 -16.53 -0.36 -3.95
CA GLY A 66 -17.11 0.58 -4.93
C GLY A 66 -16.11 1.45 -5.69
N TYR A 67 -16.56 2.19 -6.69
CA TYR A 67 -15.74 3.22 -7.34
C TYR A 67 -15.99 4.61 -6.72
N LEU A 68 -15.13 5.58 -7.04
CA LEU A 68 -15.22 6.92 -6.45
C LEU A 68 -16.53 7.62 -6.85
N ASP A 69 -16.93 7.45 -8.09
CA ASP A 69 -18.12 7.99 -8.75
C ASP A 69 -19.42 7.25 -8.40
N TRP A 70 -19.35 6.07 -7.81
CA TRP A 70 -20.51 5.31 -7.38
C TRP A 70 -21.16 5.90 -6.12
N ASP A 71 -22.44 5.66 -5.90
CA ASP A 71 -23.19 6.12 -4.72
C ASP A 71 -23.15 5.13 -3.54
N ILE A 72 -22.18 4.22 -3.54
CA ILE A 72 -21.91 3.24 -2.47
C ILE A 72 -20.54 3.48 -1.78
N PRO A 73 -20.31 2.95 -0.57
CA PRO A 73 -19.02 3.07 0.09
C PRO A 73 -17.88 2.52 -0.77
N SER A 74 -16.81 3.31 -0.86
CA SER A 74 -15.62 3.00 -1.64
C SER A 74 -14.36 3.41 -0.89
N ILE A 75 -13.51 4.26 -1.50
CA ILE A 75 -12.26 4.73 -0.90
C ILE A 75 -12.48 5.52 0.41
N ASP A 76 -13.67 6.10 0.59
CA ASP A 76 -14.05 6.83 1.81
C ASP A 76 -14.00 5.95 3.06
N VAL A 77 -14.27 4.64 2.94
CA VAL A 77 -14.18 3.68 4.03
C VAL A 77 -12.74 3.55 4.50
N ILE A 78 -11.81 3.36 3.56
CA ILE A 78 -10.39 3.20 3.86
C ILE A 78 -9.82 4.49 4.45
N TYR A 79 -10.12 5.63 3.83
CA TYR A 79 -9.67 6.93 4.33
C TYR A 79 -10.17 7.22 5.76
N ALA A 80 -11.44 6.89 6.05
CA ALA A 80 -12.00 7.03 7.38
C ALA A 80 -11.31 6.11 8.40
N MET A 81 -11.05 4.84 8.07
CA MET A 81 -10.32 3.91 8.94
C MET A 81 -8.88 4.36 9.21
N GLU A 82 -8.16 4.85 8.18
CA GLU A 82 -6.81 5.41 8.33
C GLU A 82 -6.80 6.64 9.25
N THR A 83 -7.74 7.57 9.03
CA THR A 83 -7.89 8.79 9.84
C THR A 83 -8.21 8.47 11.29
N LEU A 84 -9.08 7.49 11.52
CA LEU A 84 -9.48 7.03 12.85
C LEU A 84 -8.45 6.09 13.51
N LYS A 85 -7.39 5.71 12.78
CA LYS A 85 -6.36 4.74 13.21
C LYS A 85 -6.99 3.45 13.69
N LEU A 86 -7.87 2.87 12.86
CA LEU A 86 -8.50 1.58 13.12
C LEU A 86 -7.62 0.44 12.56
N PRO A 87 -7.60 -0.74 13.20
CA PRO A 87 -7.04 -1.95 12.59
C PRO A 87 -7.98 -2.44 11.49
N PHE A 88 -7.51 -2.64 10.25
CA PHE A 88 -8.38 -3.13 9.16
C PHE A 88 -7.67 -4.04 8.15
N THR A 89 -8.45 -4.85 7.43
CA THR A 89 -7.95 -5.69 6.31
C THR A 89 -8.00 -4.95 4.98
N GLY A 90 -7.11 -5.30 4.05
CA GLY A 90 -7.10 -4.73 2.70
C GLY A 90 -6.13 -3.55 2.54
N PRO A 91 -6.21 -2.84 1.40
CA PRO A 91 -5.20 -1.87 1.00
C PRO A 91 -5.29 -0.55 1.76
N THR A 92 -4.23 0.25 1.68
CA THR A 92 -4.28 1.67 2.07
C THR A 92 -4.94 2.51 0.98
N SER A 93 -5.34 3.73 1.30
CA SER A 93 -5.95 4.66 0.33
C SER A 93 -5.05 4.93 -0.89
N ARG A 94 -3.73 4.85 -0.71
CA ARG A 94 -2.73 4.98 -1.78
C ARG A 94 -2.78 3.86 -2.82
N LEU A 95 -3.22 2.66 -2.44
CA LEU A 95 -3.25 1.47 -3.29
C LEU A 95 -4.64 1.17 -3.86
N TYR A 96 -5.65 1.97 -3.52
CA TYR A 96 -7.05 1.69 -3.85
C TYR A 96 -7.32 1.43 -5.33
N ASP A 97 -6.97 2.39 -6.19
CA ASP A 97 -7.17 2.35 -7.64
C ASP A 97 -5.95 2.95 -8.36
N PRO A 98 -4.83 2.20 -8.47
CA PRO A 98 -3.63 2.68 -9.13
C PRO A 98 -3.92 2.97 -10.62
N ALA A 99 -3.39 4.05 -11.17
CA ALA A 99 -3.55 4.32 -12.60
C ALA A 99 -2.92 3.20 -13.45
N LYS A 100 -3.58 2.80 -14.55
CA LYS A 100 -3.07 1.74 -15.44
C LYS A 100 -1.66 2.01 -15.97
N GLU A 101 -1.29 3.27 -16.21
CA GLU A 101 0.09 3.63 -16.58
C GLU A 101 1.11 3.32 -15.48
N LEU A 102 0.75 3.57 -14.21
CA LEU A 102 1.57 3.20 -13.07
C LEU A 102 1.70 1.68 -12.94
N MET A 103 0.60 0.94 -13.15
CA MET A 103 0.62 -0.53 -13.22
C MET A 103 1.62 -1.05 -14.25
N LYS A 104 1.61 -0.46 -15.45
CA LYS A 104 2.56 -0.81 -16.52
C LYS A 104 3.99 -0.43 -16.20
N TYR A 105 4.21 0.73 -15.59
CA TYR A 105 5.54 1.16 -15.17
C TYR A 105 6.13 0.23 -14.11
N VAL A 106 5.35 -0.16 -13.10
CA VAL A 106 5.79 -1.14 -12.09
C VAL A 106 6.07 -2.50 -12.72
N ALA A 107 5.23 -2.98 -13.63
CA ALA A 107 5.51 -4.23 -14.35
C ALA A 107 6.83 -4.15 -15.14
N PHE A 108 7.11 -3.02 -15.80
CA PHE A 108 8.37 -2.78 -16.50
C PHE A 108 9.57 -2.83 -15.55
N THR A 109 9.51 -2.19 -14.38
CA THR A 109 10.61 -2.21 -13.40
C THR A 109 10.84 -3.60 -12.80
N GLU A 110 9.81 -4.43 -12.78
CA GLU A 110 9.84 -5.80 -12.27
C GLU A 110 10.06 -6.85 -13.39
N GLU A 111 10.44 -6.40 -14.59
CA GLU A 111 10.71 -7.26 -15.75
C GLU A 111 9.56 -8.23 -16.08
N VAL A 112 8.32 -7.75 -15.96
CA VAL A 112 7.10 -8.46 -16.39
C VAL A 112 6.53 -7.74 -17.60
N LEU A 113 6.26 -8.48 -18.68
CA LEU A 113 5.70 -7.88 -19.90
C LEU A 113 4.31 -7.32 -19.61
N THR A 114 3.95 -6.27 -20.32
CA THR A 114 2.60 -5.73 -20.37
C THR A 114 2.30 -5.39 -21.83
N PRO A 115 1.03 -5.40 -22.27
CA PRO A 115 0.71 -4.98 -23.63
C PRO A 115 1.27 -3.59 -23.91
N LYS A 116 1.93 -3.42 -25.07
CA LYS A 116 2.31 -2.08 -25.53
C LYS A 116 1.06 -1.24 -25.66
N TYR A 117 1.17 0.03 -25.33
CA TYR A 117 -0.01 0.87 -25.20
C TYR A 117 0.24 2.30 -25.63
N ALA A 118 -0.87 3.02 -25.83
CA ALA A 118 -0.92 4.46 -25.97
C ALA A 118 -2.07 4.99 -25.09
N LEU A 119 -1.79 6.09 -24.36
CA LEU A 119 -2.83 6.84 -23.66
C LEU A 119 -3.38 7.91 -24.59
N ILE A 120 -4.69 7.93 -24.76
CA ILE A 120 -5.41 8.90 -25.59
C ILE A 120 -6.20 9.84 -24.68
N LEU A 121 -5.81 11.11 -24.68
CA LEU A 121 -6.52 12.18 -23.97
C LEU A 121 -7.49 12.94 -24.88
N THR A 122 -7.13 13.06 -26.16
CA THR A 122 -7.91 13.78 -27.16
C THR A 122 -7.80 13.07 -28.51
N ASN A 123 -8.83 13.22 -29.34
CA ASN A 123 -8.93 12.59 -30.67
C ASN A 123 -7.95 13.12 -31.76
N PRO A 124 -7.49 14.40 -31.78
CA PRO A 124 -6.76 14.96 -32.93
C PRO A 124 -5.48 14.21 -33.35
N ASP A 125 -4.83 13.49 -32.44
CA ASP A 125 -3.54 12.81 -32.67
C ASP A 125 -3.62 11.27 -32.58
N LEU A 126 -4.82 10.67 -32.57
CA LEU A 126 -5.01 9.24 -32.35
C LEU A 126 -4.09 8.35 -33.21
N THR A 127 -4.09 8.55 -34.53
CA THR A 127 -3.28 7.75 -35.46
C THR A 127 -1.79 7.82 -35.15
N LYS A 128 -1.29 9.00 -34.76
CA LYS A 128 0.12 9.22 -34.43
C LYS A 128 0.47 8.55 -33.10
N SER A 129 -0.44 8.62 -32.11
CA SER A 129 -0.26 8.00 -30.80
C SER A 129 -0.18 6.48 -30.88
N VAL A 130 -0.87 5.85 -31.83
CA VAL A 130 -0.88 4.38 -32.00
C VAL A 130 0.01 3.85 -33.12
N GLU A 131 0.78 4.71 -33.81
CA GLU A 131 1.54 4.35 -35.02
C GLU A 131 2.49 3.16 -34.82
N LYS A 132 3.00 2.98 -33.60
CA LYS A 132 3.93 1.89 -33.24
C LYS A 132 3.24 0.63 -32.71
N LEU A 133 1.93 0.66 -32.50
CA LEU A 133 1.14 -0.47 -32.03
C LEU A 133 0.68 -1.32 -33.22
N LYS A 134 0.48 -2.60 -32.97
CA LYS A 134 -0.02 -3.55 -33.96
C LYS A 134 -1.47 -3.94 -33.68
N TYR A 135 -2.24 -4.12 -34.75
CA TYR A 135 -3.56 -4.74 -34.68
C TYR A 135 -3.44 -6.27 -34.51
N PRO A 136 -4.42 -6.93 -33.86
CA PRO A 136 -5.58 -6.33 -33.20
C PRO A 136 -5.19 -5.52 -31.95
N MET A 137 -5.97 -4.48 -31.64
CA MET A 137 -5.78 -3.64 -30.45
C MET A 137 -7.00 -3.74 -29.52
N PHE A 138 -6.81 -3.42 -28.25
CA PHE A 138 -7.84 -3.41 -27.22
C PHE A 138 -8.02 -2.00 -26.66
N VAL A 139 -9.24 -1.48 -26.71
CA VAL A 139 -9.61 -0.11 -26.33
C VAL A 139 -10.47 -0.15 -25.08
N LYS A 140 -10.00 0.47 -24.00
CA LYS A 140 -10.68 0.50 -22.69
C LYS A 140 -10.50 1.84 -21.98
N PRO A 141 -11.38 2.23 -21.04
CA PRO A 141 -11.15 3.41 -20.22
C PRO A 141 -9.84 3.30 -19.42
N ALA A 142 -9.07 4.39 -19.39
CA ALA A 142 -7.82 4.41 -18.62
C ALA A 142 -8.09 4.37 -17.10
N ARG A 143 -9.21 4.95 -16.65
CA ARG A 143 -9.68 4.96 -15.26
C ARG A 143 -11.10 4.40 -15.18
N ALA A 144 -11.18 3.11 -14.96
CA ALA A 144 -12.40 2.34 -14.68
C ALA A 144 -11.94 0.92 -14.32
N GLY A 145 -12.57 0.29 -13.33
CA GLY A 145 -12.37 -1.12 -13.01
C GLY A 145 -13.52 -2.00 -13.52
N ASP A 146 -13.47 -3.30 -13.18
CA ASP A 146 -14.48 -4.31 -13.51
C ASP A 146 -14.93 -4.39 -14.98
N SER A 147 -14.08 -4.00 -15.93
CA SER A 147 -14.45 -3.93 -17.36
C SER A 147 -15.54 -2.90 -17.67
N LEU A 148 -15.78 -1.90 -16.82
CA LEU A 148 -16.66 -0.76 -17.15
C LEU A 148 -16.17 -0.09 -18.45
N GLY A 149 -17.09 0.12 -19.39
CA GLY A 149 -16.80 0.64 -20.73
C GLY A 149 -16.18 -0.36 -21.71
N VAL A 150 -15.96 -1.63 -21.31
CA VAL A 150 -15.49 -2.71 -22.17
C VAL A 150 -16.66 -3.56 -22.68
N ASP A 151 -16.83 -3.57 -23.99
CA ASP A 151 -17.84 -4.34 -24.72
C ASP A 151 -17.20 -5.08 -25.91
N ASP A 152 -18.01 -5.75 -26.72
CA ASP A 152 -17.53 -6.53 -27.88
C ASP A 152 -16.78 -5.66 -28.92
N HIS A 153 -17.00 -4.33 -28.92
CA HIS A 153 -16.32 -3.37 -29.78
C HIS A 153 -15.00 -2.83 -29.19
N SER A 154 -14.62 -3.25 -27.98
CA SER A 154 -13.31 -2.93 -27.40
C SER A 154 -12.16 -3.64 -28.10
N LEU A 155 -12.39 -4.77 -28.76
CA LEU A 155 -11.38 -5.42 -29.61
C LEU A 155 -11.48 -4.87 -31.03
N VAL A 156 -10.50 -4.07 -31.44
CA VAL A 156 -10.49 -3.39 -32.74
C VAL A 156 -9.46 -4.02 -33.67
N LEU A 157 -9.84 -4.24 -34.92
CA LEU A 157 -9.06 -4.93 -35.95
C LEU A 157 -8.43 -3.96 -36.95
N ASN A 158 -8.90 -2.72 -37.02
CA ASN A 158 -8.45 -1.71 -37.97
C ASN A 158 -8.66 -0.28 -37.44
N LEU A 159 -8.19 0.69 -38.23
CA LEU A 159 -8.20 2.12 -37.86
C LEU A 159 -9.61 2.72 -37.76
N GLU A 160 -10.58 2.21 -38.53
CA GLU A 160 -11.96 2.69 -38.50
C GLU A 160 -12.61 2.32 -37.16
N GLU A 161 -12.56 1.04 -36.81
CA GLU A 161 -13.05 0.53 -35.52
C GLU A 161 -12.36 1.22 -34.33
N LEU A 162 -11.05 1.44 -34.41
CA LEU A 162 -10.29 2.17 -33.39
C LEU A 162 -10.82 3.59 -33.19
N LYS A 163 -11.02 4.34 -34.28
CA LYS A 163 -11.52 5.73 -34.23
C LYS A 163 -12.90 5.79 -33.59
N ASP A 164 -13.79 4.89 -33.99
CA ASP A 164 -15.16 4.86 -33.51
C ASP A 164 -15.20 4.53 -32.01
N LYS A 165 -14.48 3.50 -31.57
CA LYS A 165 -14.47 3.09 -30.16
C LYS A 165 -13.81 4.13 -29.26
N VAL A 166 -12.71 4.74 -29.70
CA VAL A 166 -12.05 5.82 -28.94
C VAL A 166 -12.96 7.04 -28.84
N ALA A 167 -13.62 7.44 -29.94
CA ALA A 167 -14.55 8.56 -29.93
C ALA A 167 -15.73 8.31 -28.99
N GLN A 168 -16.29 7.09 -28.98
CA GLN A 168 -17.35 6.69 -28.06
C GLN A 168 -16.90 6.85 -26.60
N LEU A 169 -15.76 6.27 -26.22
CA LEU A 169 -15.31 6.30 -24.83
C LEU A 169 -14.90 7.70 -24.36
N LEU A 170 -14.35 8.55 -25.23
CA LEU A 170 -13.98 9.92 -24.87
C LEU A 170 -15.20 10.84 -24.59
N LEU A 171 -16.43 10.39 -24.87
CA LEU A 171 -17.64 11.11 -24.44
C LEU A 171 -17.92 10.95 -22.94
N GLU A 172 -17.52 9.81 -22.37
CA GLU A 172 -17.86 9.43 -20.99
C GLU A 172 -16.64 9.43 -20.06
N TYR A 173 -15.45 9.17 -20.61
CA TYR A 173 -14.22 9.02 -19.85
C TYR A 173 -13.19 10.08 -20.24
N PRO A 174 -12.44 10.63 -19.26
CA PRO A 174 -11.45 11.68 -19.52
C PRO A 174 -10.24 11.17 -20.32
N SER A 175 -10.03 9.86 -20.36
CA SER A 175 -8.94 9.25 -21.12
C SER A 175 -9.19 7.79 -21.44
N VAL A 176 -8.63 7.36 -22.58
CA VAL A 176 -8.77 6.01 -23.13
C VAL A 176 -7.40 5.38 -23.25
N LEU A 177 -7.30 4.10 -22.93
CA LEU A 177 -6.12 3.29 -23.10
C LEU A 177 -6.31 2.39 -24.32
N VAL A 178 -5.37 2.46 -25.26
CA VAL A 178 -5.29 1.57 -26.42
C VAL A 178 -4.09 0.66 -26.23
N GLU A 179 -4.31 -0.65 -26.24
CA GLU A 179 -3.28 -1.68 -26.01
C GLU A 179 -3.17 -2.62 -27.22
N GLU A 180 -1.99 -3.18 -27.49
CA GLU A 180 -1.90 -4.35 -28.38
C GLU A 180 -2.70 -5.51 -27.75
N TYR A 181 -3.60 -6.14 -28.50
CA TYR A 181 -4.37 -7.27 -27.97
C TYR A 181 -3.49 -8.51 -27.87
N ILE A 182 -3.40 -9.08 -26.67
CA ILE A 182 -2.67 -10.32 -26.41
C ILE A 182 -3.64 -11.49 -26.52
N ALA A 183 -3.63 -12.15 -27.68
CA ALA A 183 -4.36 -13.40 -27.88
C ALA A 183 -3.79 -14.51 -26.98
N GLY A 184 -4.65 -15.43 -26.54
CA GLY A 184 -4.26 -16.58 -25.73
C GLY A 184 -5.09 -16.71 -24.45
N ARG A 185 -4.49 -17.39 -23.47
CA ARG A 185 -5.14 -17.81 -22.21
C ARG A 185 -5.13 -16.68 -21.20
N GLU A 186 -6.16 -16.60 -20.36
CA GLU A 186 -6.27 -15.57 -19.32
C GLU A 186 -6.19 -16.21 -17.93
N PHE A 187 -5.32 -15.67 -17.09
CA PHE A 187 -5.08 -16.16 -15.75
C PHE A 187 -5.25 -15.05 -14.73
N THR A 188 -5.64 -15.46 -13.53
CA THR A 188 -5.78 -14.58 -12.38
C THR A 188 -5.01 -15.14 -11.21
N VAL A 189 -4.24 -14.30 -10.52
CA VAL A 189 -3.45 -14.66 -9.34
C VAL A 189 -3.84 -13.76 -8.18
N LEU A 190 -4.20 -14.37 -7.05
CA LEU A 190 -4.39 -13.68 -5.78
C LEU A 190 -3.04 -13.57 -5.06
N VAL A 191 -2.81 -12.46 -4.38
CA VAL A 191 -1.63 -12.22 -3.54
C VAL A 191 -2.05 -11.51 -2.27
N ALA A 192 -1.45 -11.85 -1.13
CA ALA A 192 -1.66 -11.18 0.15
C ALA A 192 -0.33 -10.88 0.84
N ALA A 193 -0.22 -9.72 1.48
CA ALA A 193 0.90 -9.37 2.33
C ALA A 193 1.07 -10.40 3.47
N ASP A 194 2.32 -10.60 3.90
CA ASP A 194 2.63 -11.61 4.91
C ASP A 194 2.31 -11.12 6.33
N PRO A 195 1.68 -11.96 7.19
CA PRO A 195 1.25 -11.55 8.53
C PRO A 195 2.39 -11.42 9.54
N THR A 196 3.64 -11.66 9.13
CA THR A 196 4.83 -11.59 9.99
C THR A 196 5.92 -10.69 9.41
N ASN A 197 5.84 -10.32 8.13
CA ASN A 197 6.84 -9.50 7.47
C ASN A 197 6.25 -8.66 6.32
N GLU A 198 6.10 -7.36 6.53
CA GLU A 198 5.55 -6.39 5.55
C GLU A 198 6.32 -6.35 4.21
N LYS A 199 7.54 -6.88 4.14
CA LYS A 199 8.33 -6.96 2.90
C LYS A 199 8.08 -8.24 2.09
N GLN A 200 7.35 -9.19 2.65
CA GLN A 200 7.01 -10.46 2.02
C GLN A 200 5.51 -10.52 1.70
N CYS A 201 5.16 -11.45 0.81
CA CYS A 201 3.78 -11.74 0.48
C CYS A 201 3.64 -13.21 0.11
N ARG A 202 2.42 -13.73 0.28
CA ARG A 202 1.99 -15.04 -0.18
C ARG A 202 1.25 -14.91 -1.50
N THR A 203 1.64 -15.71 -2.48
CA THR A 203 0.88 -15.87 -3.73
C THR A 203 0.10 -17.17 -3.68
N PHE A 204 -1.11 -17.15 -4.24
CA PHE A 204 -2.00 -18.32 -4.26
C PHE A 204 -2.00 -18.97 -5.65
N LYS A 205 -2.57 -20.18 -5.74
CA LYS A 205 -2.67 -20.93 -7.00
C LYS A 205 -3.40 -20.12 -8.09
N PRO A 206 -2.79 -19.91 -9.27
CA PRO A 206 -3.45 -19.23 -10.38
C PRO A 206 -4.66 -20.00 -10.89
N VAL A 207 -5.68 -19.25 -11.29
CA VAL A 207 -6.87 -19.77 -11.98
C VAL A 207 -6.86 -19.28 -13.42
N GLU A 208 -7.11 -20.19 -14.35
CA GLU A 208 -7.39 -19.88 -15.74
C GLU A 208 -8.88 -19.65 -15.93
N TYR A 209 -9.21 -18.60 -16.70
CA TYR A 209 -10.56 -18.38 -17.17
C TYR A 209 -10.73 -18.90 -18.60
N ILE A 210 -11.59 -19.89 -18.75
CA ILE A 210 -11.97 -20.47 -20.04
C ILE A 210 -13.09 -19.63 -20.64
N PHE A 211 -12.78 -18.94 -21.75
CA PHE A 211 -13.76 -18.14 -22.46
C PHE A 211 -14.89 -19.02 -23.02
N PRO A 212 -16.16 -18.63 -22.83
CA PRO A 212 -17.27 -19.26 -23.54
C PRO A 212 -17.08 -19.16 -25.05
N THR A 213 -17.71 -20.07 -25.79
CA THR A 213 -17.60 -20.08 -27.26
C THR A 213 -18.05 -18.75 -27.84
N GLY A 214 -17.20 -18.13 -28.67
CA GLY A 214 -17.47 -16.83 -29.30
C GLY A 214 -16.85 -15.63 -28.57
N PHE A 215 -16.37 -15.81 -27.34
CA PHE A 215 -15.70 -14.75 -26.58
C PHE A 215 -14.18 -14.90 -26.60
N ALA A 216 -13.49 -13.76 -26.59
CA ALA A 216 -12.03 -13.71 -26.57
C ALA A 216 -11.48 -12.87 -25.39
N PHE A 217 -12.35 -12.25 -24.59
CA PHE A 217 -12.05 -11.46 -23.41
C PHE A 217 -13.29 -11.29 -22.51
N LYS A 218 -13.08 -10.84 -21.27
CA LYS A 218 -14.16 -10.60 -20.30
C LYS A 218 -14.76 -9.20 -20.46
N THR A 219 -15.99 -9.13 -20.98
CA THR A 219 -16.81 -7.91 -20.96
C THR A 219 -17.41 -7.69 -19.56
N TYR A 220 -17.94 -6.49 -19.29
CA TYR A 220 -18.67 -6.21 -18.04
C TYR A 220 -19.84 -7.17 -17.84
N ALA A 221 -20.62 -7.43 -18.91
CA ALA A 221 -21.73 -8.38 -18.87
C ALA A 221 -21.26 -9.79 -18.48
N LEU A 222 -20.19 -10.28 -19.09
CA LEU A 222 -19.65 -11.61 -18.76
C LEU A 222 -19.19 -11.72 -17.29
N LYS A 223 -18.74 -10.61 -16.68
CA LYS A 223 -18.32 -10.58 -15.28
C LYS A 223 -19.49 -10.51 -14.29
N THR A 224 -20.63 -9.94 -14.68
CA THR A 224 -21.73 -9.60 -13.78
C THR A 224 -22.97 -10.46 -13.98
N SER A 225 -23.39 -10.73 -15.23
CA SER A 225 -24.67 -11.38 -15.52
C SER A 225 -24.61 -12.89 -15.72
N GLU A 226 -23.44 -13.46 -15.98
CA GLU A 226 -23.30 -14.89 -16.31
C GLU A 226 -22.37 -15.58 -15.30
N LEU A 227 -22.96 -16.28 -14.33
CA LEU A 227 -22.22 -17.12 -13.39
C LEU A 227 -21.63 -18.33 -14.12
N HIS A 228 -20.39 -18.18 -14.61
CA HIS A 228 -19.68 -19.25 -15.30
C HIS A 228 -18.92 -20.14 -14.31
N THR A 229 -19.66 -20.97 -13.57
CA THR A 229 -19.09 -21.85 -12.54
C THR A 229 -18.07 -22.85 -13.09
N GLU A 230 -18.16 -23.21 -14.37
CA GLU A 230 -17.23 -24.12 -15.05
C GLU A 230 -16.09 -23.40 -15.79
N ALA A 231 -16.10 -22.06 -15.90
CA ALA A 231 -15.07 -21.33 -16.64
C ALA A 231 -13.77 -21.17 -15.85
N ASN A 232 -13.79 -21.33 -14.53
CA ASN A 232 -12.62 -21.12 -13.69
C ASN A 232 -11.96 -22.48 -13.36
N ILE A 233 -10.82 -22.75 -13.98
CA ILE A 233 -10.06 -23.97 -13.73
C ILE A 233 -8.70 -23.66 -13.10
N ALA A 234 -8.22 -24.53 -12.23
CA ALA A 234 -6.90 -24.37 -11.64
C ALA A 234 -5.81 -24.49 -12.72
N CYS A 235 -4.75 -23.68 -12.64
CA CYS A 235 -3.60 -23.84 -13.53
C CYS A 235 -2.99 -25.25 -13.33
N GLN A 236 -2.89 -26.00 -14.43
CA GLN A 236 -2.43 -27.39 -14.43
C GLN A 236 -0.93 -27.52 -14.72
N ASP A 237 -0.34 -26.52 -15.38
CA ASP A 237 1.08 -26.51 -15.74
C ASP A 237 1.91 -25.95 -14.57
N PRO A 238 2.75 -26.77 -13.90
CA PRO A 238 3.53 -26.33 -12.74
C PRO A 238 4.56 -25.26 -13.06
N GLU A 239 5.14 -25.27 -14.27
CA GLU A 239 6.14 -24.27 -14.67
C GLU A 239 5.46 -22.92 -14.90
N LEU A 240 4.35 -22.91 -15.64
CA LEU A 240 3.56 -21.71 -15.85
C LEU A 240 3.01 -21.15 -14.53
N GLU A 241 2.52 -22.03 -13.65
CA GLU A 241 2.08 -21.64 -12.30
C GLU A 241 3.19 -20.92 -11.53
N SER A 242 4.41 -21.50 -11.50
CA SER A 242 5.55 -20.89 -10.82
C SER A 242 5.90 -19.53 -11.39
N ARG A 243 5.87 -19.39 -12.72
CA ARG A 243 6.16 -18.11 -13.42
C ARG A 243 5.11 -17.04 -13.14
N LEU A 244 3.82 -17.40 -13.16
CA LEU A 244 2.69 -16.50 -12.83
C LEU A 244 2.78 -16.02 -11.38
N ARG A 245 3.03 -16.94 -10.44
CA ARG A 245 3.20 -16.62 -9.02
C ARG A 245 4.40 -15.70 -8.79
N SER A 246 5.54 -15.98 -9.44
CA SER A 246 6.71 -15.11 -9.35
C SER A 246 6.45 -13.71 -9.91
N ALA A 247 5.76 -13.60 -11.05
CA ALA A 247 5.42 -12.31 -11.66
C ALA A 247 4.49 -11.50 -10.73
N ALA A 248 3.44 -12.12 -10.19
CA ALA A 248 2.51 -11.49 -9.26
C ALA A 248 3.21 -11.04 -7.96
N GLN A 249 4.10 -11.87 -7.41
CA GLN A 249 4.88 -11.52 -6.22
C GLN A 249 5.74 -10.27 -6.45
N ARG A 250 6.47 -10.20 -7.58
CA ARG A 250 7.32 -9.06 -7.91
C ARG A 250 6.50 -7.78 -8.08
N ILE A 251 5.42 -7.83 -8.87
CA ILE A 251 4.53 -6.67 -9.09
C ILE A 251 3.92 -6.17 -7.78
N PHE A 252 3.37 -7.06 -6.96
CA PHE A 252 2.78 -6.68 -5.66
C PHE A 252 3.80 -5.99 -4.76
N ARG A 253 5.04 -6.50 -4.71
CA ARG A 253 6.15 -5.89 -3.94
C ARG A 253 6.62 -4.57 -4.54
N GLY A 254 6.66 -4.43 -5.87
CA GLY A 254 6.98 -3.17 -6.56
C GLY A 254 6.01 -2.04 -6.21
N PHE A 255 4.74 -2.39 -5.93
CA PHE A 255 3.76 -1.45 -5.38
C PHE A 255 3.90 -1.14 -3.89
N GLY A 256 4.74 -1.89 -3.15
CA GLY A 256 4.71 -1.89 -1.69
C GLY A 256 3.36 -2.40 -1.17
N GLY A 257 2.84 -3.46 -1.79
CA GLY A 257 1.49 -3.96 -1.58
C GLY A 257 1.15 -4.24 -0.11
N VAL A 258 -0.04 -3.79 0.29
CA VAL A 258 -0.62 -3.95 1.64
C VAL A 258 -1.95 -4.68 1.50
N GLY A 259 -2.30 -5.50 2.49
CA GLY A 259 -3.52 -6.29 2.46
C GLY A 259 -3.44 -7.37 1.38
N TYR A 260 -4.33 -7.33 0.39
CA TYR A 260 -4.35 -8.31 -0.70
C TYR A 260 -4.73 -7.65 -2.02
N ALA A 261 -4.43 -8.34 -3.11
CA ALA A 261 -4.80 -7.92 -4.45
C ALA A 261 -4.94 -9.12 -5.39
N ARG A 262 -5.74 -8.93 -6.43
CA ARG A 262 -5.88 -9.84 -7.55
C ARG A 262 -5.19 -9.25 -8.77
N MET A 263 -4.43 -10.05 -9.49
CA MET A 263 -3.74 -9.64 -10.72
C MET A 263 -4.17 -10.51 -11.89
N ASP A 264 -4.51 -9.87 -12.99
CA ASP A 264 -4.97 -10.51 -14.21
C ASP A 264 -3.83 -10.51 -15.26
N PHE A 265 -3.64 -11.65 -15.93
CA PHE A 265 -2.56 -11.91 -16.87
C PHE A 265 -3.09 -12.55 -18.16
N ARG A 266 -2.43 -12.30 -19.28
CA ARG A 266 -2.57 -13.05 -20.53
C ARG A 266 -1.31 -13.86 -20.81
N VAL A 267 -1.48 -15.05 -21.36
CA VAL A 267 -0.39 -15.91 -21.81
C VAL A 267 -0.60 -16.21 -23.28
N ASN A 268 0.32 -15.77 -24.13
CA ASN A 268 0.25 -16.00 -25.57
C ASN A 268 0.67 -17.43 -25.95
N ASP A 269 0.63 -17.75 -27.25
CA ASP A 269 1.02 -19.04 -27.80
C ASP A 269 2.53 -19.34 -27.71
N GLN A 270 3.36 -18.32 -27.42
CA GLN A 270 4.78 -18.49 -27.07
C GLN A 270 5.02 -18.68 -25.55
N ASN A 271 3.96 -18.83 -24.74
CA ASN A 271 4.03 -18.89 -23.27
C ASN A 271 4.66 -17.66 -22.61
N GLU A 272 4.57 -16.49 -23.24
CA GLU A 272 4.97 -15.21 -22.65
C GLU A 272 3.84 -14.66 -21.78
N ILE A 273 4.18 -14.18 -20.58
CA ILE A 273 3.22 -13.69 -19.58
C ILE A 273 3.12 -12.18 -19.69
N TYR A 274 1.91 -11.68 -19.94
CA TYR A 274 1.57 -10.27 -20.00
C TYR A 274 0.68 -9.88 -18.83
N PHE A 275 1.15 -8.99 -17.98
CA PHE A 275 0.37 -8.36 -16.93
C PHE A 275 -0.62 -7.35 -17.50
N LEU A 276 -1.90 -7.50 -17.12
CA LEU A 276 -2.99 -6.63 -17.56
C LEU A 276 -3.31 -5.56 -16.52
N GLU A 277 -3.67 -5.97 -15.30
CA GLU A 277 -4.10 -5.08 -14.23
C GLU A 277 -4.00 -5.74 -12.85
N ILE A 278 -3.99 -4.90 -11.81
CA ILE A 278 -4.05 -5.27 -10.39
C ILE A 278 -5.27 -4.61 -9.75
N ASN A 279 -6.04 -5.36 -8.97
CA ASN A 279 -7.18 -4.89 -8.19
C ASN A 279 -6.93 -5.18 -6.70
N PHE A 280 -6.78 -4.13 -5.89
CA PHE A 280 -6.52 -4.21 -4.45
C PHE A 280 -7.78 -4.35 -3.59
N THR A 281 -8.96 -4.14 -4.16
CA THR A 281 -10.26 -4.29 -3.48
C THR A 281 -11.10 -5.34 -4.18
N CYS A 282 -10.48 -6.42 -4.64
CA CYS A 282 -11.18 -7.49 -5.32
C CYS A 282 -12.16 -8.22 -4.39
N SER A 283 -13.33 -8.55 -4.93
CA SER A 283 -14.36 -9.31 -4.23
C SER A 283 -13.88 -10.69 -3.82
N VAL A 284 -14.31 -11.12 -2.63
CA VAL A 284 -13.98 -12.43 -2.05
C VAL A 284 -15.01 -12.79 -0.97
N PHE A 285 -15.07 -14.07 -0.60
CA PHE A 285 -15.95 -14.66 0.41
C PHE A 285 -17.41 -14.81 -0.02
N TYR A 286 -17.68 -14.83 -1.32
CA TYR A 286 -19.02 -15.16 -1.80
C TYR A 286 -19.36 -16.65 -1.57
N SER A 287 -20.66 -16.92 -1.50
CA SER A 287 -21.22 -18.27 -1.41
C SER A 287 -22.39 -18.42 -2.39
N ASP A 288 -22.89 -19.66 -2.52
CA ASP A 288 -24.18 -19.96 -3.14
C ASP A 288 -24.32 -19.53 -4.61
N GLY A 289 -23.28 -19.73 -5.39
CA GLY A 289 -23.27 -19.47 -6.84
C GLY A 289 -22.65 -18.13 -7.22
N TYR A 290 -22.40 -17.23 -6.28
CA TYR A 290 -21.82 -15.89 -6.51
C TYR A 290 -20.28 -15.89 -6.51
N GLU A 291 -19.63 -17.05 -6.51
CA GLU A 291 -18.18 -17.14 -6.39
C GLU A 291 -17.44 -16.35 -7.47
N GLY A 292 -16.56 -15.43 -7.04
CA GLY A 292 -15.65 -14.71 -7.93
C GLY A 292 -14.35 -15.48 -8.16
N SER A 293 -13.49 -14.94 -9.02
CA SER A 293 -12.19 -15.56 -9.32
C SER A 293 -11.30 -15.74 -8.07
N ALA A 294 -11.38 -14.84 -7.09
CA ALA A 294 -10.67 -15.00 -5.81
C ALA A 294 -11.18 -16.23 -5.03
N ASP A 295 -12.50 -16.48 -4.99
CA ASP A 295 -13.07 -17.63 -4.31
C ASP A 295 -12.65 -18.96 -4.96
N TYR A 296 -12.59 -19.02 -6.30
CA TYR A 296 -12.05 -20.16 -7.02
C TYR A 296 -10.56 -20.38 -6.73
N ILE A 297 -9.76 -19.32 -6.70
CA ILE A 297 -8.34 -19.39 -6.34
C ILE A 297 -8.17 -20.01 -4.94
N LEU A 298 -8.94 -19.54 -3.95
CA LEU A 298 -8.87 -20.05 -2.58
C LEU A 298 -9.33 -21.50 -2.47
N ARG A 299 -10.33 -21.90 -3.26
CA ARG A 299 -10.79 -23.29 -3.39
C ARG A 299 -9.68 -24.20 -3.90
N PHE A 300 -8.93 -23.77 -4.93
CA PHE A 300 -7.90 -24.59 -5.57
C PHE A 300 -6.53 -24.55 -4.87
N ASP A 301 -6.19 -23.48 -4.14
CA ASP A 301 -4.93 -23.36 -3.38
C ASP A 301 -4.86 -24.32 -2.19
N GLY A 302 -6.02 -24.68 -1.62
CA GLY A 302 -6.14 -25.56 -0.45
C GLY A 302 -6.18 -24.83 0.89
N ILE A 303 -5.85 -23.53 0.95
CA ILE A 303 -6.04 -22.71 2.16
C ILE A 303 -7.53 -22.46 2.46
N GLY A 304 -8.37 -22.38 1.43
CA GLY A 304 -9.79 -22.07 1.53
C GLY A 304 -10.09 -20.63 2.01
N GLN A 305 -11.38 -20.27 1.97
CA GLN A 305 -11.86 -18.97 2.44
C GLN A 305 -11.51 -18.72 3.91
N GLN A 306 -11.62 -19.73 4.78
CA GLN A 306 -11.33 -19.61 6.21
C GLN A 306 -9.86 -19.25 6.45
N GLY A 307 -8.92 -20.01 5.87
CA GLY A 307 -7.51 -19.74 6.08
C GLY A 307 -7.05 -18.42 5.45
N PHE A 308 -7.66 -18.01 4.34
CA PHE A 308 -7.41 -16.68 3.76
C PHE A 308 -7.92 -15.54 4.65
N LEU A 309 -9.15 -15.67 5.19
CA LEU A 309 -9.71 -14.69 6.11
C LEU A 309 -8.84 -14.55 7.37
N GLN A 310 -8.38 -15.67 7.92
CA GLN A 310 -7.44 -15.66 9.03
C GLN A 310 -6.12 -14.95 8.66
N HIS A 311 -5.55 -15.27 7.49
CA HIS A 311 -4.31 -14.66 7.00
C HIS A 311 -4.43 -13.13 6.90
N ILE A 312 -5.49 -12.59 6.29
CA ILE A 312 -5.65 -11.13 6.14
C ILE A 312 -5.99 -10.43 7.45
N ILE A 313 -6.64 -11.10 8.40
CA ILE A 313 -6.88 -10.57 9.75
C ILE A 313 -5.56 -10.48 10.51
N GLU A 314 -4.74 -11.53 10.47
CA GLU A 314 -3.44 -11.54 11.11
C GLU A 314 -2.52 -10.46 10.53
N GLU A 315 -2.53 -10.27 9.19
CA GLU A 315 -1.81 -9.18 8.52
C GLU A 315 -2.29 -7.80 8.97
N GLY A 316 -3.61 -7.57 8.97
CA GLY A 316 -4.18 -6.29 9.39
C GLY A 316 -3.84 -5.93 10.84
N ILE A 317 -3.88 -6.92 11.75
CA ILE A 317 -3.48 -6.75 13.16
C ILE A 317 -1.97 -6.50 13.27
N TYR A 318 -1.14 -7.27 12.55
CA TYR A 318 0.32 -7.13 12.56
C TYR A 318 0.74 -5.73 12.09
N ARG A 319 0.23 -5.32 10.93
CA ARG A 319 0.44 -3.98 10.38
C ARG A 319 -0.02 -2.89 11.35
N TYR A 320 -1.20 -3.03 11.93
CA TYR A 320 -1.72 -2.07 12.90
C TYR A 320 -0.80 -1.91 14.12
N LYS A 321 -0.28 -3.02 14.65
CA LYS A 321 0.68 -3.02 15.77
C LYS A 321 1.99 -2.34 15.39
N ASN A 322 2.52 -2.61 14.21
CA ASN A 322 3.76 -1.99 13.72
C ASN A 322 3.63 -0.49 13.46
N GLN A 323 2.43 -0.02 13.13
CA GLN A 323 2.15 1.40 12.95
C GLN A 323 2.00 2.17 14.28
N GLN A 324 1.86 1.48 15.42
CA GLN A 324 1.80 2.15 16.72
C GLN A 324 3.15 2.73 17.09
N LYS A 325 3.20 4.06 17.27
CA LYS A 325 4.39 4.72 17.80
C LYS A 325 4.67 4.19 19.21
N LYS A 326 5.90 3.74 19.45
CA LYS A 326 6.38 3.31 20.78
C LYS A 326 6.57 4.49 21.75
N TYR A 327 6.37 5.71 21.25
CA TYR A 327 6.57 6.94 21.96
C TYR A 327 5.42 7.91 21.71
N LYS A 328 5.29 8.89 22.61
CA LYS A 328 4.40 10.05 22.47
C LYS A 328 5.18 11.33 22.73
N MET A 329 4.81 12.39 22.03
CA MET A 329 5.36 13.71 22.31
C MET A 329 4.67 14.31 23.55
N LYS A 330 5.45 14.90 24.45
CA LYS A 330 4.97 15.61 25.64
C LYS A 330 5.80 16.87 25.82
N GLY A 331 5.17 17.93 26.33
CA GLY A 331 5.79 19.24 26.49
C GLY A 331 4.79 20.37 26.40
N ASP A 332 5.29 21.60 26.52
CA ASP A 332 4.52 22.83 26.34
C ASP A 332 5.41 23.96 25.79
N SER A 333 4.80 25.11 25.51
CA SER A 333 5.49 26.27 24.93
C SER A 333 6.51 26.94 25.86
N ILE A 334 6.54 26.57 27.14
CA ILE A 334 7.41 27.14 28.17
C ILE A 334 8.61 26.22 28.42
N ASN A 335 8.36 24.92 28.54
CA ASN A 335 9.34 23.91 28.92
C ASN A 335 9.97 23.16 27.73
N GLY A 336 9.46 23.39 26.51
CA GLY A 336 9.87 22.66 25.31
C GLY A 336 9.17 21.30 25.18
N PHE A 337 9.57 20.54 24.16
CA PHE A 337 8.97 19.24 23.85
C PHE A 337 10.02 18.13 23.85
N GLY A 338 9.62 16.96 24.32
CA GLY A 338 10.39 15.72 24.26
C GLY A 338 9.48 14.55 23.87
N ILE A 339 10.08 13.38 23.64
CA ILE A 339 9.34 12.15 23.43
C ILE A 339 9.52 11.19 24.60
N TYR A 340 8.45 10.48 24.93
CA TYR A 340 8.34 9.63 26.10
C TYR A 340 7.84 8.26 25.67
N ALA A 341 8.34 7.20 26.30
CA ALA A 341 7.91 5.85 26.04
C ALA A 341 6.40 5.70 26.32
N ASN A 342 5.64 5.17 25.38
CA ASN A 342 4.21 4.90 25.55
C ASN A 342 3.96 3.50 26.16
N GLN A 343 5.00 2.67 26.19
CA GLN A 343 5.00 1.30 26.70
C GLN A 343 6.42 0.93 27.13
N PRO A 344 6.63 -0.15 27.90
CA PRO A 344 7.96 -0.67 28.15
C PRO A 344 8.70 -1.01 26.85
N ILE A 345 9.98 -0.68 26.76
CA ILE A 345 10.83 -0.94 25.58
C ILE A 345 12.02 -1.78 26.04
N ALA A 346 12.25 -2.91 25.38
CA ALA A 346 13.35 -3.81 25.68
C ALA A 346 14.69 -3.22 25.20
N GLN A 347 15.80 -3.68 25.79
CA GLN A 347 17.14 -3.33 25.30
C GLN A 347 17.32 -3.79 23.85
N ALA A 348 18.00 -2.98 23.04
CA ALA A 348 18.23 -3.15 21.60
C ALA A 348 16.97 -3.12 20.73
N GLU A 349 15.79 -2.84 21.29
CA GLU A 349 14.57 -2.70 20.54
C GLU A 349 14.58 -1.40 19.72
N VAL A 350 14.17 -1.47 18.45
CA VAL A 350 14.07 -0.31 17.55
C VAL A 350 12.89 0.57 17.95
N ILE A 351 13.16 1.84 18.18
CA ILE A 351 12.20 2.89 18.53
C ILE A 351 11.80 3.67 17.27
N PHE A 352 12.80 4.11 16.50
CA PHE A 352 12.59 4.67 15.16
C PHE A 352 13.20 3.76 14.12
N ASN A 353 12.37 3.27 13.21
CA ASN A 353 12.82 2.52 12.05
C ASN A 353 13.02 3.50 10.89
N ASN A 354 14.17 4.17 10.83
CA ASN A 354 14.49 5.14 9.78
C ASN A 354 15.29 4.51 8.63
N GLU A 355 15.79 3.29 8.79
CA GLU A 355 16.45 2.60 7.68
C GLU A 355 15.54 2.48 6.45
N ALA A 356 16.08 2.85 5.30
CA ALA A 356 15.36 2.94 4.01
C ALA A 356 14.11 3.85 3.99
N ARG A 357 13.95 4.77 4.97
CA ARG A 357 12.92 5.81 4.92
C ARG A 357 13.35 6.99 4.05
N ALA A 358 12.36 7.69 3.49
CA ALA A 358 12.59 8.97 2.85
C ALA A 358 13.11 9.97 3.89
N HIS A 359 14.17 10.69 3.53
CA HIS A 359 14.76 11.74 4.35
C HIS A 359 14.97 12.99 3.50
N ARG A 360 14.86 14.14 4.13
CA ARG A 360 15.31 15.39 3.52
C ARG A 360 16.82 15.47 3.64
N ILE A 361 17.49 15.58 2.49
CA ILE A 361 18.95 15.73 2.43
C ILE A 361 19.30 17.10 1.89
N VAL A 362 20.31 17.74 2.49
CA VAL A 362 20.78 19.06 2.07
C VAL A 362 22.31 19.10 2.05
N THR A 363 22.86 19.92 1.16
CA THR A 363 24.29 20.23 1.16
C THR A 363 24.56 21.46 2.01
N LYS A 364 25.67 21.47 2.75
CA LYS A 364 26.07 22.63 3.57
C LYS A 364 26.19 23.92 2.76
N ARG A 365 26.69 23.82 1.52
CA ARG A 365 26.80 24.95 0.58
C ARG A 365 25.43 25.59 0.30
N TYR A 366 24.42 24.78 0.02
CA TYR A 366 23.07 25.30 -0.25
C TYR A 366 22.49 26.03 0.96
N VAL A 367 22.65 25.46 2.16
CA VAL A 367 22.25 26.11 3.43
C VAL A 367 22.95 27.46 3.58
N ASP A 368 24.27 27.51 3.35
CA ASP A 368 25.05 28.73 3.54
C ASP A 368 24.69 29.84 2.53
N GLU A 369 24.43 29.48 1.28
CA GLU A 369 24.14 30.41 0.20
C GLU A 369 22.67 30.86 0.15
N SER A 370 21.73 29.98 0.51
CA SER A 370 20.30 30.15 0.17
C SER A 370 19.38 30.31 1.38
N TRP A 371 19.79 29.90 2.57
CA TRP A 371 18.91 29.93 3.74
C TRP A 371 19.01 31.23 4.54
N THR A 372 17.89 31.63 5.10
CA THR A 372 17.75 32.75 6.04
C THR A 372 18.49 32.46 7.36
N PRO A 373 18.78 33.47 8.18
CA PRO A 373 19.37 33.25 9.50
C PRO A 373 18.56 32.31 10.41
N VAL A 374 17.22 32.35 10.32
CA VAL A 374 16.34 31.49 11.11
C VAL A 374 16.44 30.02 10.69
N GLU A 375 16.46 29.75 9.38
CA GLU A 375 16.62 28.40 8.86
C GLU A 375 18.02 27.84 9.17
N LYS A 376 19.06 28.67 9.13
CA LYS A 376 20.42 28.28 9.53
C LYS A 376 20.52 27.92 11.02
N ASP A 377 19.79 28.62 11.87
CA ASP A 377 19.71 28.32 13.30
C ASP A 377 18.93 27.01 13.57
N LEU A 378 17.89 26.70 12.79
CA LEU A 378 17.24 25.38 12.83
C LEU A 378 18.16 24.27 12.30
N PHE A 379 18.89 24.53 11.22
CA PHE A 379 19.89 23.61 10.67
C PHE A 379 20.94 23.24 11.74
N ALA A 380 21.52 24.25 12.40
CA ALA A 380 22.55 24.04 13.41
C ALA A 380 22.07 23.20 14.61
N ARG A 381 20.77 23.26 14.92
CA ARG A 381 20.17 22.55 16.06
C ARG A 381 19.72 21.12 15.75
N TYR A 382 19.23 20.87 14.53
CA TYR A 382 18.50 19.63 14.23
C TYR A 382 19.07 18.81 13.07
N ALA A 383 20.01 19.35 12.29
CA ALA A 383 20.60 18.62 11.18
C ALA A 383 21.56 17.52 11.67
N VAL A 384 21.44 16.33 11.09
CA VAL A 384 22.32 15.20 11.39
C VAL A 384 23.35 15.07 10.27
N PRO A 385 24.67 15.11 10.56
CA PRO A 385 25.70 15.02 9.53
C PRO A 385 25.81 13.59 8.98
N LEU A 386 25.48 13.42 7.69
CA LEU A 386 25.72 12.16 6.98
C LEU A 386 27.21 12.07 6.60
N SER A 387 27.75 13.16 6.09
CA SER A 387 29.17 13.38 5.81
C SER A 387 29.55 14.83 6.13
N LYS A 388 30.80 15.22 5.88
CA LYS A 388 31.28 16.60 6.10
C LYS A 388 30.44 17.68 5.42
N HIS A 389 29.78 17.33 4.30
CA HIS A 389 29.09 18.31 3.44
C HIS A 389 27.60 18.01 3.23
N ILE A 390 27.11 16.85 3.67
CA ILE A 390 25.74 16.38 3.42
C ILE A 390 25.09 16.06 4.75
N TYR A 391 23.87 16.56 4.93
CA TYR A 391 23.14 16.48 6.18
C TYR A 391 21.73 15.95 5.94
N ILE A 392 21.21 15.22 6.91
CA ILE A 392 19.81 14.81 7.00
C ILE A 392 19.05 15.82 7.86
N LEU A 393 17.84 16.14 7.41
CA LEU A 393 16.90 17.01 8.09
C LEU A 393 15.61 16.27 8.40
N TRP A 394 14.84 16.89 9.27
CA TRP A 394 13.48 16.51 9.58
C TRP A 394 12.59 16.74 8.36
N ASP A 395 11.50 15.98 8.30
CA ASP A 395 10.48 16.14 7.26
C ASP A 395 9.87 17.56 7.29
N ASP A 396 9.30 18.01 6.18
CA ASP A 396 8.54 19.26 6.15
C ASP A 396 7.18 19.11 6.84
N ASP A 397 6.68 17.88 7.02
CA ASP A 397 5.51 17.58 7.83
C ASP A 397 5.86 17.51 9.34
N PRO A 398 5.44 18.48 10.17
CA PRO A 398 5.67 18.43 11.61
C PRO A 398 4.93 17.31 12.33
N SER A 399 3.96 16.63 11.71
CA SER A 399 3.22 15.52 12.32
C SER A 399 4.07 14.26 12.55
N VAL A 400 5.17 14.12 11.79
CA VAL A 400 6.11 13.00 11.88
C VAL A 400 7.33 13.32 12.76
N TRP A 401 7.44 14.55 13.26
CA TRP A 401 8.51 15.00 14.14
C TRP A 401 8.49 14.25 15.47
N ALA A 402 9.68 13.94 16.00
CA ALA A 402 9.88 13.25 17.27
C ALA A 402 11.02 13.87 18.11
N PRO A 403 10.83 15.08 18.70
CA PRO A 403 11.88 15.81 19.41
C PRO A 403 12.45 14.96 20.55
N GLN A 404 13.72 14.59 20.44
CA GLN A 404 14.44 13.84 21.48
C GLN A 404 15.39 14.76 22.20
N ASN A 405 15.24 14.88 23.52
CA ASN A 405 16.09 15.73 24.33
C ASN A 405 17.44 15.07 24.64
N HIS A 406 18.42 15.92 24.95
CA HIS A 406 19.75 15.49 25.34
C HIS A 406 19.78 14.91 26.75
N SER A 407 20.52 13.82 26.95
CA SER A 407 21.00 13.40 28.27
C SER A 407 22.45 12.90 28.20
N CYS A 408 23.25 13.22 29.22
CA CYS A 408 24.58 12.63 29.40
C CYS A 408 24.54 11.17 29.90
N ASN A 409 23.35 10.66 30.26
CA ASN A 409 23.08 9.26 30.55
C ASN A 409 21.84 8.80 29.76
N PRO A 410 21.93 8.77 28.42
CA PRO A 410 20.78 8.51 27.56
C PRO A 410 20.30 7.06 27.70
N ASN A 411 19.04 6.84 27.36
CA ASN A 411 18.45 5.49 27.25
C ASN A 411 18.25 5.06 25.80
N THR A 412 18.57 5.91 24.82
CA THR A 412 18.53 5.59 23.39
C THR A 412 19.84 5.93 22.70
N ALA A 413 20.09 5.33 21.54
CA ALA A 413 21.25 5.62 20.69
C ALA A 413 20.92 5.33 19.22
N TYR A 414 21.68 5.94 18.31
CA TYR A 414 21.61 5.60 16.89
C TYR A 414 22.31 4.26 16.59
N ASP A 415 21.68 3.45 15.74
CA ASP A 415 22.25 2.28 15.08
C ASP A 415 21.95 2.39 13.59
N GLY A 416 22.95 2.75 12.78
CA GLY A 416 22.71 3.28 11.44
C GLY A 416 21.84 4.53 11.52
N LEU A 417 20.74 4.55 10.75
CA LEU A 417 19.71 5.58 10.81
C LEU A 417 18.65 5.30 11.88
N ASN A 418 18.54 4.06 12.34
CA ASN A 418 17.58 3.69 13.37
C ASN A 418 17.99 4.27 14.73
N VAL A 419 17.01 4.36 15.63
CA VAL A 419 17.29 4.59 17.04
C VAL A 419 16.80 3.39 17.83
N ILE A 420 17.67 2.89 18.69
CA ILE A 420 17.44 1.73 19.54
C ILE A 420 17.51 2.10 21.01
N ALA A 421 16.86 1.32 21.86
CA ALA A 421 17.05 1.42 23.30
C ALA A 421 18.41 0.83 23.73
N THR A 422 19.19 1.57 24.52
CA THR A 422 20.50 1.10 25.03
C THR A 422 20.37 0.25 26.29
N ARG A 423 19.22 0.33 26.96
CA ARG A 423 18.85 -0.39 28.18
C ARG A 423 17.32 -0.54 28.23
N PRO A 424 16.76 -1.39 29.10
CA PRO A 424 15.31 -1.43 29.30
C PRO A 424 14.76 -0.05 29.71
N ILE A 425 13.64 0.35 29.12
CA ILE A 425 12.97 1.65 29.34
C ILE A 425 11.56 1.38 29.84
N LEU A 426 11.13 2.09 30.90
CA LEU A 426 9.79 1.97 31.43
C LEU A 426 8.82 2.86 30.66
N ALA A 427 7.53 2.52 30.70
CA ALA A 427 6.51 3.44 30.19
C ALA A 427 6.57 4.78 30.92
N GLU A 428 6.30 5.86 30.20
CA GLU A 428 6.41 7.26 30.65
C GLU A 428 7.83 7.79 30.90
N ASP A 429 8.88 6.99 30.73
CA ASP A 429 10.25 7.50 30.74
C ASP A 429 10.50 8.39 29.51
N GLU A 430 11.27 9.47 29.69
CA GLU A 430 11.72 10.29 28.57
C GLU A 430 12.77 9.55 27.74
N LEU A 431 12.61 9.56 26.42
CA LEU A 431 13.53 8.97 25.47
C LEU A 431 14.56 10.02 25.07
N THR A 432 15.78 9.85 25.58
CA THR A 432 16.86 10.83 25.45
C THR A 432 18.05 10.26 24.67
N LEU A 433 18.76 11.14 23.98
CA LEU A 433 19.99 10.83 23.22
C LEU A 433 21.18 11.59 23.80
N ASP A 434 22.38 11.04 23.63
CA ASP A 434 23.59 11.84 23.77
C ASP A 434 23.99 12.42 22.41
N TYR A 435 23.78 13.72 22.24
CA TYR A 435 24.09 14.45 21.01
C TYR A 435 25.56 14.31 20.57
N ALA A 436 26.50 14.21 21.51
CA ALA A 436 27.91 14.04 21.20
C ALA A 436 28.22 12.68 20.54
N THR A 437 27.32 11.69 20.66
CA THR A 437 27.50 10.35 20.08
C THR A 437 27.16 10.30 18.60
N PHE A 438 26.36 11.24 18.07
CA PHE A 438 25.97 11.22 16.66
C PHE A 438 26.21 12.51 15.88
N LEU A 439 26.47 13.63 16.56
CA LEU A 439 26.85 14.90 15.94
C LEU A 439 28.37 15.07 15.91
N ASP A 440 28.85 15.72 14.85
CA ASP A 440 30.26 16.00 14.61
C ASP A 440 30.68 17.38 15.15
N GLU A 441 31.93 17.80 14.90
CA GLU A 441 32.48 19.08 15.35
C GLU A 441 31.73 20.33 14.87
N THR A 442 30.78 20.20 13.94
CA THR A 442 29.98 21.33 13.43
C THR A 442 28.78 21.66 14.32
N MET A 443 28.45 20.78 15.27
CA MET A 443 27.41 21.01 16.27
C MET A 443 27.72 22.26 17.12
N GLU A 444 26.73 23.14 17.28
CA GLU A 444 26.85 24.23 18.24
C GLU A 444 26.90 23.72 19.69
N PRO A 445 27.94 24.06 20.47
CA PRO A 445 28.02 23.67 21.87
C PRO A 445 26.94 24.32 22.72
N PHE A 446 26.43 23.60 23.72
CA PHE A 446 25.49 24.16 24.69
C PHE A 446 25.79 23.70 26.11
N ASP A 447 25.32 24.47 27.09
CA ASP A 447 25.45 24.13 28.51
C ASP A 447 24.31 23.18 28.92
N CYS A 448 24.68 22.02 29.43
CA CYS A 448 23.78 20.91 29.70
C CYS A 448 23.14 21.00 31.08
N GLN A 449 21.82 20.87 31.10
CA GLN A 449 21.01 20.86 32.32
C GLN A 449 20.23 19.54 32.50
N CYS A 450 20.73 18.43 31.94
CA CYS A 450 20.01 17.14 31.92
C CYS A 450 19.79 16.49 33.29
N GLY A 451 20.37 17.03 34.37
CA GLY A 451 20.20 16.52 35.73
C GLY A 451 20.85 15.17 36.03
N SER A 452 21.52 14.54 35.06
CA SER A 452 22.21 13.27 35.27
C SER A 452 23.41 13.41 36.22
N SER A 453 23.68 12.38 37.03
CA SER A 453 24.83 12.33 37.94
C SER A 453 26.19 12.38 37.22
N ASN A 454 26.24 12.01 35.94
CA ASN A 454 27.41 12.09 35.07
C ASN A 454 27.33 13.24 34.05
N CYS A 455 26.57 14.31 34.35
CA CYS A 455 26.44 15.46 33.46
C CYS A 455 27.81 16.08 33.14
N ARG A 456 28.09 16.30 31.85
CA ARG A 456 29.34 16.93 31.37
C ARG A 456 29.38 18.46 31.59
N GLY A 457 28.24 19.07 31.96
CA GLY A 457 28.10 20.52 32.10
C GLY A 457 28.08 21.27 30.77
N ARG A 458 28.98 20.96 29.83
CA ARG A 458 28.99 21.49 28.46
C ARG A 458 29.06 20.34 27.46
N VAL A 459 28.18 20.36 26.46
CA VAL A 459 28.11 19.35 25.40
C VAL A 459 28.65 19.95 24.11
N THR A 460 29.56 19.21 23.47
CA THR A 460 30.16 19.55 22.17
C THR A 460 30.03 18.32 21.27
N GLY A 461 29.99 18.53 19.96
CA GLY A 461 30.10 17.43 19.01
C GLY A 461 31.47 16.77 19.02
N THR A 462 31.56 15.58 18.42
CA THR A 462 32.79 14.76 18.40
C THR A 462 33.50 14.89 17.06
N LEU A 463 34.81 15.16 17.08
CA LEU A 463 35.59 15.32 15.85
C LEU A 463 35.49 14.07 14.95
N GLY A 464 35.08 14.27 13.69
CA GLY A 464 34.95 13.19 12.71
C GLY A 464 33.81 12.21 12.99
N ASN A 465 32.78 12.64 13.71
CA ASN A 465 31.65 11.79 14.07
C ASN A 465 30.47 11.93 13.11
N THR A 466 30.72 11.80 11.81
CA THR A 466 29.66 11.72 10.79
C THR A 466 29.08 10.30 10.75
N MET A 467 27.86 10.15 10.23
CA MET A 467 27.27 8.82 10.03
C MET A 467 28.15 7.92 9.15
N GLU A 468 28.70 8.45 8.06
CA GLU A 468 29.61 7.72 7.18
C GLU A 468 30.83 7.15 7.92
N LEU A 469 31.43 7.93 8.82
CA LEU A 469 32.61 7.50 9.57
C LEU A 469 32.26 6.49 10.67
N ARG A 470 31.09 6.61 11.30
CA ARG A 470 30.57 5.59 12.23
C ARG A 470 30.35 4.25 11.54
N GLU A 471 29.72 4.24 10.37
CA GLU A 471 29.50 2.99 9.61
C GLU A 471 30.82 2.39 9.10
N LYS A 472 31.79 3.21 8.68
CA LYS A 472 33.13 2.74 8.29
C LYS A 472 33.92 2.11 9.44
N SER A 473 33.72 2.60 10.66
CA SER A 473 34.43 2.12 11.86
C SER A 473 33.71 0.97 12.57
N ARG A 474 32.51 0.60 12.09
CA ARG A 474 31.73 -0.50 12.64
C ARG A 474 32.48 -1.83 12.39
N PRO A 475 32.70 -2.65 13.43
CA PRO A 475 33.30 -3.97 13.23
C PRO A 475 32.40 -4.83 12.32
N PRO A 476 32.98 -5.67 11.44
CA PRO A 476 32.18 -6.61 10.67
C PRO A 476 31.38 -7.51 11.62
N GLN A 477 30.09 -7.68 11.32
CA GLN A 477 29.17 -8.52 12.08
C GLN A 477 29.46 -10.01 11.90
#